data_AF-A0A517Z819-F1
#
_entry.id   AF-A0A517Z819-F1
#
_cell.length_a   1.000
_cell.length_b   1.000
_cell.length_c   1.000
_cell.angle_alpha   90.00
_cell.angle_beta   90.00
_cell.angle_gamma   90.00
#
_symmetry.space_group_name_H-M   'P 1'
#
loop_
_entity.id
_entity.type
_entity.pdbx_description
1 polymer ?
#
loop_
_entity_poly.entity_id
_entity_poly.type
_entity_poly.pdbx_seq_one_letter_code
_entity_poly.pdbx_strand_id
1 'polypeptide(L)'
;MEAGRAEDSIQDGNGVDDCPTGNAMNETVPLDARRAPSLRLPGVLLPAATLTLLFASMLCADDPSKPSRAPVGPHIVIRTVQPTETGTGPLARYGLTRRDFDAIVATVPGIVHAVPVRESIREIRVGDQTVDVTLTGTLPDYRSLHSLRVFRGRFFTDDDQTETRNVVVVGSDVVDQLFPEQSPIGEYIWIDQKVFVVVGEVVAPGEAFEDEPQSSRQVFLPLSSMRRRLGDREIIRKSGSFEMRHVELSRIDIRLSSADDVVSTATIVRRLLDRRHDEADFVLSLPFQTVEGGQK
;
A
#
# COMPACT_ATOMS: atom_id res chain seq x y z
N MET A 1 27.05 51.02 -50.40
CA MET A 1 26.90 49.57 -50.21
C MET A 1 25.77 49.41 -49.18
N GLU A 2 24.51 49.70 -49.51
CA GLU A 2 23.63 49.04 -50.49
C GLU A 2 23.42 47.56 -50.10
N ALA A 3 22.31 47.25 -49.39
CA ALA A 3 21.01 46.73 -49.90
C ALA A 3 21.09 45.23 -50.28
N GLY A 4 20.10 44.34 -50.11
CA GLY A 4 18.70 44.31 -49.65
C GLY A 4 18.39 42.86 -49.18
N ARG A 5 17.40 42.56 -48.33
CA ARG A 5 15.92 42.48 -48.51
C ARG A 5 15.41 41.41 -49.52
N ALA A 6 14.67 40.43 -49.00
CA ALA A 6 13.36 39.87 -49.45
C ALA A 6 13.10 38.58 -48.62
N GLU A 7 12.10 38.50 -47.73
CA GLU A 7 10.66 38.15 -47.94
C GLU A 7 10.49 36.68 -48.39
N ASP A 8 9.70 35.81 -47.75
CA ASP A 8 8.23 35.84 -47.74
C ASP A 8 7.56 34.70 -46.88
N SER A 9 6.35 34.99 -46.32
CA SER A 9 5.15 34.17 -45.95
C SER A 9 5.25 32.87 -45.12
N ILE A 10 4.61 32.66 -43.94
CA ILE A 10 3.19 32.66 -43.44
C ILE A 10 2.25 31.59 -44.04
N GLN A 11 1.80 30.64 -43.19
CA GLN A 11 0.42 30.09 -42.94
C GLN A 11 0.52 28.68 -42.30
N ASP A 12 0.06 28.47 -41.06
CA ASP A 12 -1.31 28.14 -40.58
C ASP A 12 -1.84 26.74 -40.98
N GLY A 13 -2.28 25.93 -40.00
CA GLY A 13 -3.10 24.75 -40.29
C GLY A 13 -3.20 23.68 -39.19
N ASN A 14 -4.29 23.72 -38.42
CA ASN A 14 -4.80 22.66 -37.53
C ASN A 14 -4.95 21.30 -38.26
N GLY A 15 -4.49 20.21 -37.63
CA GLY A 15 -4.81 18.84 -38.02
C GLY A 15 -5.79 18.20 -37.04
N VAL A 16 -7.07 18.19 -37.39
CA VAL A 16 -8.12 17.34 -36.81
C VAL A 16 -8.44 16.32 -37.89
N ASP A 17 -8.05 15.06 -37.70
CA ASP A 17 -8.35 13.99 -38.65
C ASP A 17 -9.67 13.29 -38.30
N ASP A 18 -10.62 13.46 -39.22
CA ASP A 18 -11.92 12.82 -39.32
C ASP A 18 -11.81 11.32 -39.69
N CYS A 19 -12.69 10.50 -39.10
CA CYS A 19 -12.94 9.12 -39.53
C CYS A 19 -13.78 9.08 -40.82
N PRO A 20 -13.46 8.21 -41.81
CA PRO A 20 -14.27 8.10 -43.01
C PRO A 20 -15.47 7.17 -42.81
N THR A 21 -16.62 7.64 -43.29
CA THR A 21 -17.82 6.83 -43.57
C THR A 21 -17.80 6.47 -45.06
N GLY A 22 -18.09 5.22 -45.44
CA GLY A 22 -18.17 4.83 -46.84
C GLY A 22 -18.78 3.44 -47.04
N ASN A 23 -20.05 3.43 -47.43
CA ASN A 23 -20.89 2.27 -47.74
C ASN A 23 -20.70 1.86 -49.22
N ALA A 24 -20.92 0.58 -49.54
CA ALA A 24 -21.75 0.07 -50.65
C ALA A 24 -21.19 -1.15 -51.44
N MET A 25 -22.18 -1.97 -51.85
CA MET A 25 -22.26 -2.89 -53.02
C MET A 25 -21.76 -4.32 -52.79
N ASN A 26 -22.65 -5.32 -52.67
CA ASN A 26 -23.60 -5.93 -53.63
C ASN A 26 -22.93 -7.03 -54.47
N GLU A 27 -23.24 -8.30 -54.17
CA GLU A 27 -23.25 -9.38 -55.15
C GLU A 27 -24.38 -10.39 -54.86
N THR A 28 -25.08 -10.74 -55.94
CA THR A 28 -26.27 -11.60 -56.06
C THR A 28 -25.86 -12.98 -56.58
N VAL A 29 -26.47 -14.06 -56.05
CA VAL A 29 -26.50 -15.39 -56.70
C VAL A 29 -27.88 -16.04 -56.48
N PRO A 30 -28.60 -16.49 -57.54
CA PRO A 30 -29.92 -17.11 -57.42
C PRO A 30 -29.88 -18.63 -57.60
N LEU A 31 -30.87 -19.38 -57.07
CA LEU A 31 -31.32 -20.67 -57.64
C LEU A 31 -32.67 -21.14 -57.05
N ASP A 32 -33.70 -20.90 -57.87
CA ASP A 32 -34.82 -21.75 -58.29
C ASP A 32 -35.74 -22.52 -57.31
N ALA A 33 -37.00 -22.56 -57.75
CA ALA A 33 -38.23 -22.91 -57.07
C ALA A 33 -38.55 -24.41 -57.06
N ARG A 34 -39.45 -24.83 -56.15
CA ARG A 34 -40.60 -25.74 -56.43
C ARG A 34 -41.51 -25.98 -55.20
N ARG A 35 -42.82 -25.85 -55.46
CA ARG A 35 -44.01 -26.48 -54.82
C ARG A 35 -44.57 -25.93 -53.48
N ALA A 36 -45.82 -25.47 -53.55
CA ALA A 36 -46.82 -25.22 -52.49
C ALA A 36 -47.48 -26.54 -51.99
N PRO A 37 -48.53 -26.60 -51.11
CA PRO A 37 -49.25 -25.56 -50.35
C PRO A 37 -49.61 -25.89 -48.86
N SER A 38 -50.23 -24.91 -48.17
CA SER A 38 -51.15 -25.00 -47.00
C SER A 38 -50.69 -25.60 -45.66
N LEU A 39 -50.62 -24.80 -44.57
CA LEU A 39 -51.50 -24.92 -43.38
C LEU A 39 -51.25 -23.82 -42.32
N ARG A 40 -52.34 -23.14 -41.93
CA ARG A 40 -52.75 -22.55 -40.63
C ARG A 40 -51.70 -22.11 -39.58
N LEU A 41 -51.75 -20.82 -39.19
CA LEU A 41 -51.31 -20.26 -37.89
C LEU A 41 -52.28 -20.65 -36.74
N PRO A 42 -51.95 -20.51 -35.42
CA PRO A 42 -50.73 -19.99 -34.80
C PRO A 42 -50.12 -20.93 -33.73
N GLY A 43 -48.79 -20.88 -33.59
CA GLY A 43 -48.09 -21.42 -32.42
C GLY A 43 -46.96 -20.45 -32.09
N VAL A 44 -47.13 -19.70 -31.01
CA VAL A 44 -46.10 -18.83 -30.44
C VAL A 44 -44.90 -19.72 -30.09
N LEU A 45 -43.87 -19.66 -30.91
CA LEU A 45 -42.55 -20.21 -30.62
C LEU A 45 -41.64 -18.99 -30.43
N LEU A 46 -41.42 -18.63 -29.17
CA LEU A 46 -40.40 -17.65 -28.78
C LEU A 46 -39.04 -18.14 -29.30
N PRO A 47 -38.34 -17.41 -30.18
CA PRO A 47 -36.97 -17.74 -30.51
C PRO A 47 -36.08 -17.44 -29.30
N ALA A 48 -35.40 -18.47 -28.80
CA ALA A 48 -34.26 -18.35 -27.92
C ALA A 48 -33.11 -17.64 -28.68
N ALA A 49 -33.10 -16.30 -28.66
CA ALA A 49 -32.07 -15.51 -29.34
C ALA A 49 -31.91 -14.08 -28.80
N THR A 50 -32.14 -13.84 -27.50
CA THR A 50 -31.85 -12.54 -26.87
C THR A 50 -31.27 -12.72 -25.47
N LEU A 51 -30.07 -13.30 -25.40
CA LEU A 51 -29.20 -13.16 -24.23
C LEU A 51 -27.73 -13.23 -24.65
N THR A 52 -27.25 -12.17 -25.26
CA THR A 52 -25.82 -11.81 -25.27
C THR A 52 -25.74 -10.30 -25.39
N LEU A 53 -26.05 -9.62 -24.29
CA LEU A 53 -25.72 -8.23 -24.08
C LEU A 53 -24.68 -8.20 -22.94
N LEU A 54 -23.55 -7.58 -23.23
CA LEU A 54 -22.41 -7.28 -22.36
C LEU A 54 -21.39 -8.40 -22.11
N PHE A 55 -20.39 -8.49 -23.00
CA PHE A 55 -19.04 -8.85 -22.61
C PHE A 55 -18.08 -7.68 -22.88
N ALA A 56 -17.74 -7.00 -21.79
CA ALA A 56 -16.44 -6.44 -21.45
C ALA A 56 -15.64 -5.69 -22.54
N SER A 57 -15.99 -4.42 -22.73
CA SER A 57 -14.99 -3.38 -22.90
C SER A 57 -14.31 -3.12 -21.54
N MET A 58 -13.33 -3.95 -21.19
CA MET A 58 -12.43 -3.69 -20.07
C MET A 58 -11.05 -3.35 -20.65
N LEU A 59 -11.00 -2.21 -21.35
CA LEU A 59 -9.75 -1.47 -21.46
C LEU A 59 -9.62 -0.67 -20.17
N CYS A 60 -8.50 -0.90 -19.50
CA CYS A 60 -8.02 -0.22 -18.31
C CYS A 60 -8.37 1.28 -18.32
N ALA A 61 -9.33 1.68 -17.49
CA ALA A 61 -9.44 3.04 -17.01
C ALA A 61 -8.70 3.06 -15.67
N ASP A 62 -7.54 3.72 -15.62
CA ASP A 62 -6.94 4.13 -14.36
C ASP A 62 -7.97 4.98 -13.62
N ASP A 63 -8.33 4.55 -12.40
CA ASP A 63 -9.27 5.25 -11.53
C ASP A 63 -8.63 6.56 -11.04
N PRO A 64 -9.11 7.75 -11.48
CA PRO A 64 -8.50 9.03 -11.13
C PRO A 64 -8.69 9.39 -9.65
N SER A 65 -9.46 8.60 -8.88
CA SER A 65 -9.61 8.78 -7.43
C SER A 65 -8.44 8.20 -6.61
N LYS A 66 -7.54 7.41 -7.23
CA LYS A 66 -6.41 6.84 -6.52
C LYS A 66 -5.25 7.83 -6.48
N PRO A 67 -4.72 8.17 -5.28
CA PRO A 67 -3.61 9.10 -5.16
C PRO A 67 -2.42 8.59 -5.97
N SER A 68 -1.81 9.49 -6.75
CA SER A 68 -0.56 9.24 -7.47
C SER A 68 0.53 8.90 -6.46
N ARG A 69 0.72 7.61 -6.20
CA ARG A 69 1.79 7.11 -5.34
C ARG A 69 3.09 7.40 -6.06
N ALA A 70 4.00 8.16 -5.43
CA ALA A 70 5.35 8.36 -5.94
C ALA A 70 5.93 7.02 -6.41
N PRO A 71 6.72 6.95 -7.50
CA PRO A 71 7.18 5.69 -8.07
C PRO A 71 8.01 4.92 -7.04
N VAL A 72 7.34 4.07 -6.26
CA VAL A 72 7.98 3.14 -5.34
C VAL A 72 8.52 2.07 -6.25
N GLY A 73 9.83 2.16 -6.56
CA GLY A 73 10.52 1.10 -7.29
C GLY A 73 10.26 -0.30 -6.71
N PRO A 74 10.76 -1.35 -7.37
CA PRO A 74 10.30 -2.71 -7.14
C PRO A 74 10.40 -3.12 -5.67
N HIS A 75 9.25 -3.46 -5.08
CA HIS A 75 9.13 -3.77 -3.66
C HIS A 75 8.16 -4.93 -3.44
N ILE A 76 8.29 -5.60 -2.31
CA ILE A 76 7.38 -6.64 -1.84
C ILE A 76 6.99 -6.25 -0.42
N VAL A 77 5.70 -6.32 -0.12
CA VAL A 77 5.18 -6.04 1.21
C VAL A 77 4.59 -7.32 1.77
N ILE A 78 5.07 -7.74 2.94
CA ILE A 78 4.54 -8.90 3.64
C ILE A 78 3.80 -8.38 4.87
N ARG A 79 2.49 -8.62 4.98
CA ARG A 79 1.69 -8.14 6.12
C ARG A 79 1.20 -9.30 6.95
N THR A 80 1.24 -9.13 8.27
CA THR A 80 0.54 -9.99 9.21
C THR A 80 -0.96 -9.82 9.02
N VAL A 81 -1.68 -10.94 8.93
CA VAL A 81 -3.15 -10.99 8.95
C VAL A 81 -3.61 -11.88 10.08
N GLN A 82 -4.75 -11.55 10.68
CA GLN A 82 -5.32 -12.39 11.73
C GLN A 82 -5.90 -13.66 11.08
N PRO A 83 -5.49 -14.86 11.51
CA PRO A 83 -6.05 -16.11 11.00
C PRO A 83 -7.56 -16.18 11.25
N THR A 84 -8.31 -16.74 10.30
CA THR A 84 -9.76 -16.93 10.43
C THR A 84 -10.13 -18.10 11.36
N GLU A 85 -9.27 -19.12 11.43
CA GLU A 85 -9.54 -20.41 12.12
C GLU A 85 -9.00 -20.45 13.56
N THR A 86 -7.99 -19.64 13.86
CA THR A 86 -7.29 -19.67 15.15
C THR A 86 -8.01 -18.79 16.13
N GLY A 87 -8.46 -19.42 17.21
CA GLY A 87 -9.34 -18.84 18.21
C GLY A 87 -9.02 -17.37 18.50
N THR A 88 -10.07 -16.55 18.46
CA THR A 88 -10.24 -15.23 19.07
C THR A 88 -10.10 -15.29 20.61
N GLY A 89 -9.22 -16.16 21.09
CA GLY A 89 -8.85 -16.27 22.47
C GLY A 89 -8.04 -15.05 22.90
N PRO A 90 -8.12 -14.64 24.17
CA PRO A 90 -7.47 -13.45 24.70
C PRO A 90 -5.92 -13.50 24.72
N LEU A 91 -5.28 -14.45 24.02
CA LEU A 91 -3.83 -14.64 23.95
C LEU A 91 -3.34 -15.08 22.56
N ALA A 92 -4.08 -14.79 21.49
CA ALA A 92 -3.71 -15.18 20.14
C ALA A 92 -2.30 -14.65 19.76
N ARG A 93 -1.40 -15.58 19.41
CA ARG A 93 -0.07 -15.33 18.87
C ARG A 93 -0.12 -15.73 17.41
N TYR A 94 0.14 -14.79 16.51
CA TYR A 94 0.09 -15.03 15.07
C TYR A 94 0.92 -13.99 14.33
N GLY A 95 1.20 -14.27 13.06
CA GLY A 95 1.83 -13.33 12.14
C GLY A 95 3.34 -13.41 12.13
N LEU A 96 3.92 -12.44 11.42
CA LEU A 96 5.35 -12.36 11.16
C LEU A 96 6.16 -12.20 12.44
N THR A 97 7.20 -13.01 12.57
CA THR A 97 8.17 -12.98 13.67
C THR A 97 9.51 -12.38 13.21
N ARG A 98 10.36 -12.00 14.17
CA ARG A 98 11.69 -11.47 13.83
C ARG A 98 12.59 -12.56 13.24
N ARG A 99 12.35 -13.82 13.61
CA ARG A 99 13.05 -14.95 13.01
C ARG A 99 12.70 -15.13 11.53
N ASP A 100 11.49 -14.75 11.13
CA ASP A 100 11.08 -14.79 9.73
C ASP A 100 11.79 -13.70 8.93
N PHE A 101 11.89 -12.49 9.51
CA PHE A 101 12.71 -11.42 8.95
C PHE A 101 14.17 -11.86 8.78
N ASP A 102 14.80 -12.41 9.83
CA ASP A 102 16.19 -12.89 9.77
C ASP A 102 16.36 -13.98 8.69
N ALA A 103 15.41 -14.91 8.59
CA ALA A 103 15.44 -15.97 7.59
C ALA A 103 15.29 -15.45 6.16
N ILE A 104 14.42 -14.46 5.94
CA ILE A 104 14.25 -13.81 4.63
C ILE A 104 15.56 -13.14 4.21
N VAL A 105 16.14 -12.31 5.07
CA VAL A 105 17.39 -11.59 4.78
C VAL A 105 18.54 -12.54 4.52
N ALA A 106 18.61 -13.67 5.23
CA ALA A 106 19.65 -14.67 5.04
C ALA A 106 19.49 -15.55 3.78
N THR A 107 18.27 -15.75 3.29
CA THR A 107 17.97 -16.73 2.22
C THR A 107 17.76 -16.09 0.86
N VAL A 108 17.24 -14.87 0.82
CA VAL A 108 16.78 -14.23 -0.41
C VAL A 108 17.87 -13.32 -0.99
N PRO A 109 18.45 -13.65 -2.15
CA PRO A 109 19.41 -12.78 -2.82
C PRO A 109 18.71 -11.57 -3.46
N GLY A 110 19.46 -10.50 -3.73
CA GLY A 110 18.96 -9.34 -4.47
C GLY A 110 18.11 -8.34 -3.68
N ILE A 111 17.98 -8.55 -2.36
CA ILE A 111 17.40 -7.56 -1.45
C ILE A 111 18.35 -6.36 -1.33
N VAL A 112 17.86 -5.17 -1.65
CA VAL A 112 18.58 -3.90 -1.44
C VAL A 112 18.35 -3.38 -0.03
N HIS A 113 17.08 -3.37 0.40
CA HIS A 113 16.67 -3.02 1.75
C HIS A 113 15.58 -3.99 2.22
N ALA A 114 15.65 -4.42 3.48
CA ALA A 114 14.57 -5.12 4.15
C ALA A 114 14.28 -4.44 5.48
N VAL A 115 13.04 -4.01 5.68
CA VAL A 115 12.64 -3.20 6.83
C VAL A 115 11.52 -3.89 7.59
N PRO A 116 11.78 -4.40 8.81
CA PRO A 116 10.75 -4.94 9.68
C PRO A 116 10.01 -3.80 10.37
N VAL A 117 8.68 -3.90 10.42
CA VAL A 117 7.79 -2.86 10.94
C VAL A 117 6.87 -3.46 11.99
N ARG A 118 6.79 -2.81 13.15
CA ARG A 118 5.75 -3.05 14.15
C ARG A 118 4.91 -1.79 14.31
N GLU A 119 3.63 -1.91 14.00
CA GLU A 119 2.63 -0.85 14.14
C GLU A 119 1.71 -1.19 15.31
N SER A 120 1.39 -0.21 16.17
CA SER A 120 0.37 -0.34 17.21
C SER A 120 -0.28 1.02 17.48
N ILE A 121 -1.58 1.06 17.73
CA ILE A 121 -2.27 2.30 18.13
C ILE A 121 -1.99 2.53 19.62
N ARG A 122 -1.53 3.73 19.97
CA ARG A 122 -1.27 4.12 21.37
C ARG A 122 -1.64 5.58 21.61
N GLU A 123 -2.08 5.86 22.84
CA GLU A 123 -2.21 7.23 23.32
C GLU A 123 -0.82 7.75 23.68
N ILE A 124 -0.50 8.95 23.19
CA ILE A 124 0.68 9.72 23.62
C ILE A 124 0.23 10.95 24.40
N ARG A 125 1.06 11.39 25.34
CA ARG A 125 0.76 12.52 26.22
C ARG A 125 1.92 13.50 26.32
N VAL A 126 1.60 14.79 26.24
CA VAL A 126 2.50 15.92 26.42
C VAL A 126 1.82 16.92 27.36
N GLY A 127 2.38 17.10 28.56
CA GLY A 127 1.71 17.84 29.63
C GLY A 127 0.32 17.26 29.92
N ASP A 128 -0.71 18.08 29.72
CA ASP A 128 -2.13 17.76 29.90
C ASP A 128 -2.84 17.36 28.59
N GLN A 129 -2.15 17.40 27.44
CA GLN A 129 -2.72 17.05 26.14
C GLN A 129 -2.45 15.57 25.82
N THR A 130 -3.46 14.87 25.30
CA THR A 130 -3.32 13.49 24.79
C THR A 130 -3.85 13.36 23.37
N VAL A 131 -3.30 12.39 22.63
CA VAL A 131 -3.76 12.04 21.29
C VAL A 131 -3.44 10.58 20.98
N ASP A 132 -4.35 9.89 20.31
CA ASP A 132 -4.11 8.56 19.76
C ASP A 132 -3.31 8.65 18.46
N VAL A 133 -2.22 7.90 18.38
CA VAL A 133 -1.33 7.86 17.21
C VAL A 133 -1.08 6.42 16.76
N THR A 134 -0.77 6.28 15.48
CA THR A 134 -0.16 5.06 14.96
C THR A 134 1.32 5.08 15.28
N LEU A 135 1.72 4.26 16.26
CA LEU A 135 3.10 4.13 16.68
C LEU A 135 3.80 3.05 15.86
N THR A 136 4.86 3.45 15.15
CA THR A 136 5.59 2.62 14.18
C THR A 136 7.04 2.41 14.64
N GLY A 137 7.32 1.22 15.17
CA GLY A 137 8.68 0.76 15.46
C GLY A 137 9.34 0.18 14.22
N THR A 138 10.47 0.74 13.80
CA THR A 138 11.12 0.35 12.54
C THR A 138 12.63 0.63 12.55
N LEU A 139 13.31 0.37 11.43
CA LEU A 139 14.72 0.67 11.21
C LEU A 139 14.93 2.05 10.55
N PRO A 140 16.13 2.66 10.64
CA PRO A 140 16.42 3.95 10.01
C PRO A 140 16.13 3.99 8.50
N ASP A 141 16.38 2.86 7.81
CA ASP A 141 16.12 2.66 6.38
C ASP A 141 14.65 2.91 5.97
N TYR A 142 13.71 2.83 6.92
CA TYR A 142 12.30 3.13 6.68
C TYR A 142 12.08 4.50 6.06
N ARG A 143 12.87 5.50 6.49
CA ARG A 143 12.78 6.87 5.98
C ARG A 143 12.99 6.92 4.46
N SER A 144 14.05 6.28 3.98
CA SER A 144 14.39 6.25 2.56
C SER A 144 13.41 5.40 1.77
N LEU A 145 12.96 4.28 2.33
CA LEU A 145 12.02 3.36 1.69
C LEU A 145 10.64 4.01 1.47
N HIS A 146 10.16 4.79 2.46
CA HIS A 146 8.86 5.47 2.41
C HIS A 146 8.96 6.95 1.98
N SER A 147 10.13 7.40 1.53
CA SER A 147 10.38 8.77 1.08
C SER A 147 9.98 9.85 2.11
N LEU A 148 10.11 9.55 3.41
CA LEU A 148 9.79 10.48 4.48
C LEU A 148 10.76 11.66 4.44
N ARG A 149 10.21 12.88 4.37
CA ARG A 149 11.01 14.10 4.41
C ARG A 149 11.11 14.58 5.84
N VAL A 150 12.35 14.82 6.31
CA VAL A 150 12.58 15.44 7.62
C VAL A 150 12.33 16.93 7.48
N PHE A 151 11.35 17.45 8.20
CA PHE A 151 11.04 18.88 8.24
C PHE A 151 11.94 19.60 9.23
N ARG A 152 12.12 19.02 10.43
CA ARG A 152 12.99 19.55 11.49
C ARG A 152 13.73 18.42 12.20
N GLY A 153 14.90 18.74 12.76
CA GLY A 153 15.71 17.79 13.51
C GLY A 153 16.30 16.69 12.63
N ARG A 154 16.20 15.44 13.07
CA ARG A 154 16.75 14.27 12.39
C ARG A 154 15.84 13.05 12.54
N PHE A 155 15.96 12.10 11.61
CA PHE A 155 15.45 10.76 11.86
C PHE A 155 16.35 10.01 12.87
N PHE A 156 15.85 8.94 13.47
CA PHE A 156 16.69 8.09 14.31
C PHE A 156 17.70 7.29 13.45
N THR A 157 18.82 6.93 14.06
CA THR A 157 20.01 6.35 13.40
C THR A 157 20.24 4.90 13.82
N ASP A 158 21.19 4.21 13.17
CA ASP A 158 21.57 2.84 13.54
C ASP A 158 22.14 2.75 14.95
N ASP A 159 22.80 3.82 15.43
CA ASP A 159 23.27 3.90 16.82
C ASP A 159 22.10 3.98 17.80
N ASP A 160 21.05 4.74 17.46
CA ASP A 160 19.83 4.82 18.29
C ASP A 160 19.14 3.46 18.37
N GLN A 161 19.13 2.72 17.26
CA GLN A 161 18.62 1.36 17.19
C GLN A 161 19.47 0.38 18.01
N THR A 162 20.80 0.44 17.87
CA THR A 162 21.74 -0.46 18.56
C THR A 162 21.72 -0.24 20.07
N GLU A 163 21.77 1.01 20.51
CA GLU A 163 21.74 1.36 21.94
C GLU A 163 20.33 1.32 22.54
N THR A 164 19.30 1.05 21.73
CA THR A 164 17.91 1.01 22.19
C THR A 164 17.50 2.33 22.87
N ARG A 165 17.84 3.45 22.22
CA ARG A 165 17.56 4.79 22.77
C ARG A 165 16.06 5.08 22.73
N ASN A 166 15.58 5.82 23.73
CA ASN A 166 14.18 6.25 23.81
C ASN A 166 13.99 7.55 23.03
N VAL A 167 14.21 7.49 21.71
CA VAL A 167 14.01 8.63 20.81
C VAL A 167 12.81 8.38 19.91
N VAL A 168 12.13 9.46 19.52
CA VAL A 168 10.97 9.41 18.64
C VAL A 168 11.05 10.49 17.58
N VAL A 169 10.42 10.22 16.44
CA VAL A 169 10.21 11.15 15.34
C VAL A 169 8.71 11.27 15.14
N VAL A 170 8.19 12.49 15.08
CA VAL A 170 6.76 12.77 15.02
C VAL A 170 6.34 13.24 13.63
N GLY A 171 5.15 12.83 13.18
CA GLY A 171 4.50 13.38 12.00
C GLY A 171 3.95 14.78 12.24
N SER A 172 3.70 15.54 11.17
CA SER A 172 3.29 16.95 11.26
C SER A 172 1.94 17.13 11.98
N ASP A 173 0.96 16.25 11.73
CA ASP A 173 -0.34 16.31 12.41
C ASP A 173 -0.25 16.16 13.93
N VAL A 174 0.73 15.38 14.41
CA VAL A 174 0.98 15.20 15.84
C VAL A 174 1.59 16.46 16.44
N VAL A 175 2.45 17.15 15.68
CA VAL A 175 3.05 18.42 16.09
C VAL A 175 1.99 19.50 16.18
N ASP A 176 1.12 19.62 15.19
CA ASP A 176 0.05 20.62 15.19
C ASP A 176 -0.91 20.46 16.38
N GLN A 177 -1.16 19.22 16.81
CA GLN A 177 -2.07 18.93 17.92
C GLN A 177 -1.41 19.07 19.31
N LEU A 178 -0.15 18.64 19.47
CA LEU A 178 0.51 18.58 20.78
C LEU A 178 1.49 19.72 21.04
N PHE A 179 1.95 20.41 20.00
CA PHE A 179 2.99 21.43 20.04
C PHE A 179 2.62 22.68 19.20
N PRO A 180 1.42 23.27 19.36
CA PRO A 180 0.91 24.32 18.45
C PRO A 180 1.76 25.61 18.45
N GLU A 181 2.43 25.92 19.56
CA GLU A 181 3.20 27.17 19.72
C GLU A 181 4.69 26.93 20.02
N GLN A 182 5.15 25.68 19.97
CA GLN A 182 6.51 25.33 20.40
C GLN A 182 7.16 24.31 19.47
N SER A 183 8.49 24.33 19.41
CA SER A 183 9.24 23.31 18.66
C SER A 183 9.09 21.97 19.37
N PRO A 184 8.76 20.88 18.66
CA PRO A 184 8.68 19.56 19.28
C PRO A 184 10.07 18.99 19.58
N ILE A 185 11.14 19.49 18.93
CA ILE A 185 12.50 18.95 19.06
C ILE A 185 13.06 19.16 20.47
N GLY A 186 13.53 18.08 21.10
CA GLY A 186 14.08 18.07 22.45
C GLY A 186 13.03 17.87 23.54
N GLU A 187 11.75 17.97 23.20
CA GLU A 187 10.66 17.78 24.14
C GLU A 187 10.44 16.31 24.49
N TYR A 188 9.83 16.11 25.68
CA TYR A 188 9.50 14.79 26.19
C TYR A 188 8.06 14.42 25.86
N ILE A 189 7.87 13.24 25.28
CA ILE A 189 6.54 12.64 25.13
C ILE A 189 6.42 11.39 26.00
N TRP A 190 5.24 11.20 26.56
CA TRP A 190 4.87 10.00 27.28
C TRP A 190 4.14 9.06 26.33
N ILE A 191 4.63 7.83 26.23
CA ILE A 191 3.96 6.74 25.54
C ILE A 191 3.72 5.66 26.58
N ASP A 192 2.46 5.37 26.87
CA ASP A 192 2.05 4.62 28.06
C ASP A 192 2.70 5.19 29.35
N GLN A 193 3.60 4.41 29.97
CA GLN A 193 4.32 4.77 31.21
C GLN A 193 5.80 5.07 30.95
N LYS A 194 6.19 5.30 29.69
CA LYS A 194 7.59 5.46 29.27
C LYS A 194 7.79 6.83 28.62
N VAL A 195 8.94 7.42 28.91
CA VAL A 195 9.34 8.73 28.38
C VAL A 195 10.26 8.55 27.18
N PHE A 196 9.99 9.31 26.13
CA PHE A 196 10.79 9.41 24.92
C PHE A 196 11.11 10.87 24.61
N VAL A 197 12.23 11.10 23.94
CA VAL A 197 12.67 12.44 23.50
C VAL A 197 12.42 12.58 22.01
N VAL A 198 11.78 13.67 21.60
CA VAL A 198 11.57 13.97 20.20
C VAL A 198 12.87 14.48 19.57
N VAL A 199 13.34 13.79 18.53
CA VAL A 199 14.58 14.15 17.81
C VAL A 199 14.33 14.68 16.41
N GLY A 200 13.11 14.53 15.89
CA GLY A 200 12.77 14.96 14.55
C GLY A 200 11.27 15.08 14.31
N GLU A 201 10.96 15.82 13.26
CA GLU A 201 9.64 16.00 12.68
C GLU A 201 9.70 15.58 11.20
N VAL A 202 8.74 14.78 10.74
CA VAL A 202 8.66 14.31 9.36
C VAL A 202 7.32 14.64 8.72
N VAL A 203 7.35 14.69 7.38
CA VAL A 203 6.19 14.80 6.51
C VAL A 203 6.22 13.61 5.55
N ALA A 204 5.15 12.82 5.51
CA ALA A 204 5.04 11.72 4.57
C ALA A 204 4.65 12.21 3.15
N PRO A 205 5.04 11.50 2.10
CA PRO A 205 4.61 11.83 0.74
C PRO A 205 3.10 11.66 0.61
N GLY A 206 2.39 12.69 0.15
CA GLY A 206 0.94 12.64 -0.06
C GLY A 206 0.10 13.13 1.11
N GLU A 207 0.69 13.49 2.26
CA GLU A 207 -0.01 14.18 3.38
C GLU A 207 -0.49 15.60 3.01
N ALA A 208 -0.46 15.98 1.74
CA ALA A 208 -1.10 17.18 1.24
C ALA A 208 -2.62 17.02 1.05
N PHE A 209 -3.22 15.85 1.29
CA PHE A 209 -4.65 15.64 1.03
C PHE A 209 -5.38 14.91 2.16
N GLU A 210 -6.32 15.68 2.73
CA GLU A 210 -7.45 15.31 3.57
C GLU A 210 -8.14 14.07 2.99
N ASP A 211 -8.28 12.97 3.75
CA ASP A 211 -9.43 12.03 3.66
C ASP A 211 -9.27 10.73 4.50
N GLU A 212 -8.17 10.52 5.25
CA GLU A 212 -8.13 9.48 6.30
C GLU A 212 -7.74 10.03 7.68
N PRO A 213 -8.71 10.30 8.58
CA PRO A 213 -8.48 11.00 9.86
C PRO A 213 -7.69 10.21 10.93
N GLN A 214 -7.34 8.95 10.66
CA GLN A 214 -6.52 8.09 11.55
C GLN A 214 -5.17 7.66 10.94
N SER A 215 -4.96 7.87 9.64
CA SER A 215 -3.74 7.45 8.93
C SER A 215 -2.62 8.50 8.99
N SER A 216 -2.96 9.75 9.33
CA SER A 216 -2.05 10.89 9.31
C SER A 216 -1.22 11.07 10.60
N ARG A 217 -1.77 10.67 11.76
CA ARG A 217 -1.06 10.79 13.06
C ARG A 217 -0.03 9.68 13.27
N GLN A 218 1.13 9.80 12.65
CA GLN A 218 2.21 8.83 12.73
C GLN A 218 3.32 9.26 13.69
N VAL A 219 3.81 8.31 14.51
CA VAL A 219 5.00 8.50 15.34
C VAL A 219 5.94 7.31 15.12
N PHE A 220 7.21 7.60 14.87
CA PHE A 220 8.22 6.59 14.59
C PHE A 220 9.24 6.49 15.73
N LEU A 221 9.69 5.27 16.00
CA LEU A 221 10.76 5.01 16.97
C LEU A 221 11.63 3.83 16.53
N PRO A 222 12.84 3.67 17.09
CA PRO A 222 13.64 2.49 16.85
C PRO A 222 12.89 1.21 17.25
N LEU A 223 12.86 0.21 16.36
CA LEU A 223 12.21 -1.08 16.60
C LEU A 223 12.73 -1.76 17.88
N SER A 224 14.02 -1.61 18.19
CA SER A 224 14.61 -2.13 19.42
C SER A 224 13.97 -1.49 20.66
N SER A 225 13.72 -0.18 20.61
CA SER A 225 13.13 0.61 21.68
C SER A 225 11.67 0.24 21.89
N MET A 226 10.91 0.12 20.81
CA MET A 226 9.52 -0.37 20.87
C MET A 226 9.45 -1.75 21.53
N ARG A 227 10.25 -2.70 21.06
CA ARG A 227 10.28 -4.07 21.62
C ARG A 227 10.66 -4.08 23.10
N ARG A 228 11.70 -3.33 23.49
CA ARG A 228 12.21 -3.35 24.87
C ARG A 228 11.32 -2.61 25.86
N ARG A 229 10.69 -1.51 25.43
CA ARG A 229 9.96 -0.60 26.33
C ARG A 229 8.46 -0.85 26.35
N LEU A 230 7.88 -1.19 25.20
CA LEU A 230 6.43 -1.29 25.01
C LEU A 230 5.99 -2.75 24.79
N GLY A 231 6.89 -3.59 24.26
CA GLY A 231 6.64 -5.01 24.01
C GLY A 231 5.70 -5.26 22.84
N ASP A 232 5.37 -6.54 22.65
CA ASP A 232 4.65 -7.02 21.45
C ASP A 232 3.16 -7.23 21.68
N ARG A 233 2.74 -7.11 22.94
CA ARG A 233 1.36 -7.27 23.36
C ARG A 233 0.59 -6.00 23.04
N GLU A 234 -0.45 -6.16 22.25
CA GLU A 234 -1.42 -5.13 21.94
C GLU A 234 -2.70 -5.45 22.70
N ILE A 235 -3.17 -4.50 23.51
CA ILE A 235 -4.42 -4.62 24.26
C ILE A 235 -5.43 -3.74 23.56
N ILE A 236 -6.46 -4.35 22.99
CA ILE A 236 -7.52 -3.66 22.29
C ILE A 236 -8.77 -3.76 23.13
N ARG A 237 -9.17 -2.61 23.65
CA ARG A 237 -10.40 -2.46 24.41
C ARG A 237 -11.51 -2.13 23.42
N LYS A 238 -12.37 -3.10 23.13
CA LYS A 238 -13.65 -2.86 22.45
C LYS A 238 -14.75 -2.90 23.52
N SER A 239 -15.82 -2.13 23.34
CA SER A 239 -16.90 -1.98 24.33
C SER A 239 -17.34 -3.32 24.95
N GLY A 240 -16.90 -3.61 26.18
CA GLY A 240 -17.21 -4.83 26.93
C GLY A 240 -16.31 -6.05 26.68
N SER A 241 -15.36 -6.00 25.74
CA SER A 241 -14.39 -7.07 25.47
C SER A 241 -12.95 -6.55 25.46
N PHE A 242 -12.05 -7.30 26.09
CA PHE A 242 -10.61 -7.09 25.92
C PHE A 242 -10.09 -8.16 24.96
N GLU A 243 -9.55 -7.72 23.83
CA GLU A 243 -8.78 -8.58 22.94
C GLU A 243 -7.31 -8.29 23.22
N MET A 244 -6.53 -9.32 23.48
CA MET A 244 -5.08 -9.18 23.62
C MET A 244 -4.41 -10.00 22.54
N ARG A 245 -3.65 -9.29 21.71
CA ARG A 245 -2.91 -9.87 20.59
C ARG A 245 -1.43 -9.81 20.88
N HIS A 246 -0.70 -10.82 20.41
CA HIS A 246 0.74 -10.82 20.45
C HIS A 246 1.27 -10.87 19.01
N VAL A 247 1.62 -9.69 18.50
CA VAL A 247 2.15 -9.51 17.15
C VAL A 247 3.57 -8.98 17.27
N GLU A 248 4.52 -9.74 16.74
CA GLU A 248 5.93 -9.38 16.80
C GLU A 248 6.30 -8.34 15.74
N LEU A 249 5.86 -8.57 14.50
CA LEU A 249 5.97 -7.66 13.37
C LEU A 249 4.60 -7.54 12.69
N SER A 250 4.18 -6.31 12.41
CA SER A 250 2.97 -6.04 11.63
C SER A 250 3.22 -6.26 10.15
N ARG A 251 4.45 -5.97 9.68
CA ARG A 251 4.83 -6.02 8.27
C ARG A 251 6.33 -6.12 8.08
N ILE A 252 6.75 -6.64 6.93
CA ILE A 252 8.12 -6.57 6.42
C ILE A 252 8.08 -5.96 5.02
N ASP A 253 8.85 -4.91 4.80
CA ASP A 253 9.00 -4.26 3.50
C ASP A 253 10.33 -4.66 2.89
N ILE A 254 10.30 -5.15 1.66
CA ILE A 254 11.49 -5.55 0.91
C ILE A 254 11.57 -4.68 -0.33
N ARG A 255 12.73 -4.07 -0.56
CA ARG A 255 13.05 -3.39 -1.82
C ARG A 255 14.07 -4.20 -2.59
N LEU A 256 13.81 -4.37 -3.88
CA LEU A 256 14.66 -5.13 -4.79
C LEU A 256 15.40 -4.18 -5.73
N SER A 257 16.47 -4.70 -6.34
CA SER A 257 17.24 -3.97 -7.36
C SER A 257 16.50 -3.89 -8.70
N SER A 258 15.72 -4.92 -9.04
CA SER A 258 15.03 -5.06 -10.33
C SER A 258 13.56 -5.43 -10.17
N ALA A 259 12.73 -4.96 -11.09
CA ALA A 259 11.31 -5.32 -11.16
C ALA A 259 11.10 -6.76 -11.63
N ASP A 260 12.03 -7.28 -12.44
CA ASP A 260 11.97 -8.66 -12.95
C ASP A 260 12.13 -9.69 -11.83
N ASP A 261 12.80 -9.31 -10.74
CA ASP A 261 13.05 -10.17 -9.58
C ASP A 261 11.87 -10.23 -8.61
N VAL A 262 10.84 -9.38 -8.77
CA VAL A 262 9.73 -9.26 -7.81
C VAL A 262 8.97 -10.57 -7.67
N VAL A 263 8.57 -11.19 -8.78
CA VAL A 263 7.72 -12.40 -8.76
C VAL A 263 8.51 -13.62 -8.29
N SER A 264 9.75 -13.78 -8.77
CA SER A 264 10.64 -14.88 -8.38
C SER A 264 10.98 -14.79 -6.89
N THR A 265 11.30 -13.60 -6.40
CA THR A 265 11.58 -13.35 -4.99
C THR A 265 10.35 -13.58 -4.12
N ALA A 266 9.18 -13.08 -4.52
CA ALA A 266 7.93 -13.31 -3.81
C ALA A 266 7.62 -14.81 -3.67
N THR A 267 7.90 -15.60 -4.70
CA THR A 267 7.74 -17.06 -4.66
C THR A 267 8.68 -17.71 -3.65
N ILE A 268 9.94 -17.28 -3.58
CA ILE A 268 10.92 -17.78 -2.60
C ILE A 268 10.48 -17.42 -1.18
N VAL A 269 10.13 -16.15 -0.95
CA VAL A 269 9.63 -15.66 0.34
C VAL A 269 8.39 -16.43 0.78
N ARG A 270 7.42 -16.61 -0.12
CA ARG A 270 6.19 -17.36 0.18
C ARG A 270 6.50 -18.78 0.63
N ARG A 271 7.31 -19.52 -0.13
CA ARG A 271 7.74 -20.89 0.24
C ARG A 271 8.53 -20.95 1.54
N LEU A 272 9.32 -19.92 1.84
CA LEU A 272 10.07 -19.84 3.09
C LEU A 272 9.13 -19.69 4.29
N LEU A 273 8.14 -18.81 4.17
CA LEU A 273 7.14 -18.54 5.22
C LEU A 273 6.14 -19.69 5.37
N ASP A 274 5.66 -20.31 4.27
CA ASP A 274 4.75 -21.46 4.33
C ASP A 274 5.36 -22.68 5.08
N ARG A 275 6.70 -22.75 5.22
CA ARG A 275 7.37 -23.79 6.03
C ARG A 275 7.44 -23.46 7.53
N ARG A 276 7.13 -22.22 7.89
CA ARG A 276 7.33 -21.66 9.24
C ARG A 276 6.01 -21.26 9.89
N HIS A 277 4.97 -21.09 9.08
CA HIS A 277 3.62 -20.72 9.48
C HIS A 277 2.66 -21.82 9.01
N ASP A 278 2.03 -22.51 9.96
CA ASP A 278 1.06 -23.59 9.69
C ASP A 278 -0.34 -23.05 9.35
N GLU A 279 -0.55 -21.74 9.55
CA GLU A 279 -1.83 -21.04 9.38
C GLU A 279 -1.68 -19.90 8.37
N ALA A 280 -2.79 -19.47 7.77
CA ALA A 280 -2.80 -18.30 6.91
C ALA A 280 -2.75 -16.99 7.74
N ASP A 281 -1.59 -16.66 8.27
CA ASP A 281 -1.34 -15.51 9.16
C ASP A 281 -0.51 -14.39 8.51
N PHE A 282 -0.22 -14.50 7.21
CA PHE A 282 0.43 -13.46 6.42
C PHE A 282 -0.06 -13.39 4.97
N VAL A 283 0.04 -12.19 4.38
CA VAL A 283 -0.25 -11.92 2.96
C VAL A 283 0.93 -11.20 2.30
N LEU A 284 1.22 -11.54 1.04
CA LEU A 284 2.20 -10.83 0.22
C LEU A 284 1.45 -9.88 -0.73
N SER A 285 1.87 -8.64 -0.79
CA SER A 285 1.40 -7.64 -1.75
C SER A 285 2.54 -7.25 -2.67
N LEU A 286 2.29 -7.30 -3.98
CA LEU A 286 3.22 -6.90 -5.03
C LEU A 286 2.71 -5.62 -5.69
N PRO A 287 3.60 -4.75 -6.20
CA PRO A 287 3.24 -3.43 -6.74
C PRO A 287 2.27 -3.48 -7.93
N PHE A 288 2.16 -4.61 -8.62
CA PHE A 288 1.34 -4.75 -9.82
C PHE A 288 0.20 -5.77 -9.71
N GLN A 289 0.12 -6.60 -8.65
CA GLN A 289 -1.00 -7.54 -8.44
C GLN A 289 -1.19 -7.84 -6.95
N THR A 290 -2.40 -7.61 -6.42
CA THR A 290 -2.88 -8.32 -5.24
C THR A 290 -3.19 -9.74 -5.68
N VAL A 291 -2.32 -10.68 -5.37
CA VAL A 291 -2.62 -12.10 -5.59
C VAL A 291 -3.47 -12.54 -4.41
N GLU A 292 -4.79 -12.46 -4.54
CA GLU A 292 -5.68 -13.06 -3.54
C GLU A 292 -5.38 -14.56 -3.48
N GLY A 293 -5.10 -15.05 -2.28
CA GLY A 293 -4.89 -16.46 -2.01
C GLY A 293 -6.18 -17.23 -2.28
N GLY A 294 -6.32 -17.73 -3.51
CA GLY A 294 -7.37 -18.66 -3.88
C GLY A 294 -7.20 -19.95 -3.10
N GLN A 295 -8.13 -20.21 -2.19
CA GLN A 295 -8.39 -21.54 -1.67
C GLN A 295 -8.61 -22.51 -2.84
N LYS A 296 -8.03 -23.69 -2.75
CA LYS A 296 -8.30 -24.81 -3.62
C LYS A 296 -8.66 -26.02 -2.78
#